data_AF-A0A7J4P406-F1
#
_entry.id   AF-A0A7J4P406-F1
#
_cell.length_a   1.000
_cell.length_b   1.000
_cell.length_c   1.000
_cell.angle_alpha   90.00
_cell.angle_beta   90.00
_cell.angle_gamma   90.00
#
_symmetry.space_group_name_H-M   'P 1'
#
loop_
_entity.id
_entity.type
_entity.pdbx_description
1 polymer ?
#
loop_
_entity_poly.entity_id
_entity_poly.type
_entity_poly.pdbx_seq_one_letter_code
_entity_poly.pdbx_strand_id
1 'polypeptide(L)'
;DAHRTTTSDIYEIQNVLGIEAARQAIINEVAKVIDSQGLNVDIRHIMLVADGMTVSGEMRGITRYGVVSEKSSVLARASFETPIKHL
;
A
#
# COMPACT_ATOMS: atom_id res chain seq x y z
N ASP A 1 -26.43 -4.53 5.43
CA ASP A 1 -26.29 -5.02 4.04
C ASP A 1 -24.92 -5.67 3.94
N ALA A 2 -24.87 -7.01 3.84
CA ALA A 2 -23.61 -7.76 3.97
C ALA A 2 -22.63 -7.53 2.81
N HIS A 3 -23.09 -7.08 1.64
CA HIS A 3 -22.25 -6.89 0.44
C HIS A 3 -21.80 -5.44 0.23
N ARG A 4 -22.32 -4.50 1.03
CA ARG A 4 -22.07 -3.06 0.88
C ARG A 4 -21.49 -2.40 2.11
N THR A 5 -21.33 -3.13 3.21
CA THR A 5 -20.62 -2.64 4.40
C THR A 5 -19.13 -2.51 4.08
N THR A 6 -18.56 -1.35 4.39
CA THR A 6 -17.14 -1.05 4.23
C THR A 6 -16.58 -0.48 5.53
N THR A 7 -15.26 -0.51 5.67
CA THR A 7 -14.50 0.06 6.79
C THR A 7 -13.30 0.83 6.22
N SER A 8 -12.76 1.79 6.97
CA SER A 8 -11.52 2.47 6.60
C SER A 8 -10.27 1.71 7.11
N ASP A 9 -10.47 0.64 7.89
CA ASP A 9 -9.37 -0.21 8.36
C ASP A 9 -9.01 -1.25 7.28
N ILE A 10 -7.90 -1.00 6.60
CA ILE A 10 -7.40 -1.87 5.52
C ILE A 10 -6.94 -3.24 6.07
N TYR A 11 -6.42 -3.30 7.29
CA TYR A 11 -6.00 -4.57 7.90
C TYR A 11 -7.20 -5.43 8.24
N GLU A 12 -8.29 -4.84 8.74
CA GLU A 12 -9.56 -5.53 8.96
C GLU A 12 -10.10 -6.13 7.65
N ILE A 13 -10.11 -5.35 6.57
CA ILE A 13 -10.53 -5.81 5.24
C ILE A 13 -9.67 -6.98 4.76
N GLN A 14 -8.34 -6.89 4.90
CA GLN A 14 -7.45 -7.99 4.54
C GLN A 14 -7.79 -9.27 5.32
N ASN A 15 -8.03 -9.17 6.63
CA ASN A 15 -8.27 -10.31 7.50
C ASN A 15 -9.63 -10.98 7.25
N VAL A 16 -10.65 -10.20 6.88
CA VAL A 16 -12.03 -10.71 6.72
C VAL A 16 -12.37 -11.04 5.26
N LEU A 17 -11.95 -10.17 4.32
CA LEU A 17 -12.33 -10.25 2.90
C LEU A 17 -11.16 -10.63 1.98
N GLY A 18 -9.92 -10.61 2.47
CA GLY A 18 -8.72 -11.02 1.73
C GLY A 18 -7.95 -9.86 1.08
N ILE A 19 -6.79 -10.21 0.50
CA ILE A 19 -5.81 -9.22 0.00
C ILE A 19 -6.33 -8.40 -1.19
N GLU A 20 -7.13 -8.99 -2.09
CA GLU A 20 -7.69 -8.24 -3.23
C GLU A 20 -8.76 -7.23 -2.81
N ALA A 21 -9.54 -7.54 -1.76
CA ALA A 21 -10.46 -6.59 -1.18
C ALA A 21 -9.70 -5.42 -0.53
N ALA A 22 -8.59 -5.71 0.17
CA ALA A 22 -7.71 -4.70 0.74
C ALA A 22 -7.07 -3.82 -0.35
N ARG A 23 -6.61 -4.41 -1.47
CA ARG A 23 -6.07 -3.69 -2.63
C ARG A 23 -7.09 -2.70 -3.19
N GLN A 24 -8.34 -3.14 -3.37
CA GLN A 24 -9.41 -2.26 -3.85
C GLN A 24 -9.74 -1.15 -2.84
N ALA A 25 -9.73 -1.46 -1.54
CA ALA A 25 -9.95 -0.48 -0.49
C ALA A 25 -8.86 0.61 -0.48
N ILE A 26 -7.58 0.25 -0.67
CA ILE A 26 -6.48 1.20 -0.80
C ILE A 26 -6.72 2.15 -1.98
N ILE A 27 -7.09 1.62 -3.16
CA ILE A 27 -7.38 2.44 -4.34
C ILE A 27 -8.49 3.44 -4.05
N ASN A 28 -9.58 2.99 -3.43
CA ASN A 28 -10.73 3.83 -3.13
C ASN A 28 -10.40 4.94 -2.12
N GLU A 29 -9.70 4.60 -1.03
CA GLU A 29 -9.34 5.59 0.00
C GLU A 29 -8.32 6.61 -0.50
N VAL A 30 -7.31 6.17 -1.26
CA VAL A 30 -6.30 7.09 -1.84
C VAL A 30 -6.95 8.01 -2.87
N ALA A 31 -7.79 7.49 -3.77
CA ALA A 31 -8.51 8.30 -4.75
C ALA A 31 -9.41 9.34 -4.07
N LYS A 32 -10.16 8.93 -3.04
CA LYS A 32 -11.00 9.83 -2.23
C LYS A 32 -10.20 10.96 -1.59
N VAL A 33 -9.01 10.68 -1.06
CA VAL A 33 -8.14 11.73 -0.49
C VAL A 33 -7.65 12.67 -1.59
N ILE A 34 -7.12 12.14 -2.69
CA ILE A 34 -6.61 12.94 -3.82
C ILE A 34 -7.70 13.87 -4.38
N ASP A 35 -8.89 13.34 -4.63
CA ASP A 35 -10.04 14.11 -5.12
C ASP A 35 -10.46 15.19 -4.10
N SER A 36 -10.46 14.86 -2.80
CA SER A 36 -10.80 15.83 -1.74
C SER A 36 -9.81 17.00 -1.64
N GLN A 37 -8.55 16.80 -2.07
CA GLN A 37 -7.53 17.83 -2.12
C GLN A 37 -7.51 18.59 -3.46
N GLY A 38 -8.39 18.24 -4.40
CA GLY A 38 -8.44 18.85 -5.73
C GLY A 38 -7.24 18.52 -6.61
N LEU A 39 -6.53 17.42 -6.31
CA LEU A 39 -5.39 16.96 -7.10
C LEU A 39 -5.89 16.09 -8.26
N ASN A 40 -5.37 16.32 -9.45
CA ASN A 40 -5.66 15.49 -10.61
C ASN A 40 -4.53 14.46 -10.80
N VAL A 41 -4.77 13.23 -10.36
CA VAL A 41 -3.83 12.11 -10.50
C VAL A 41 -4.54 10.98 -11.24
N ASP A 42 -3.89 10.48 -12.29
CA ASP A 42 -4.39 9.34 -13.05
C ASP A 42 -4.46 8.08 -12.17
N ILE A 43 -5.59 7.37 -12.24
CA ILE A 43 -5.85 6.16 -11.44
C ILE A 43 -4.77 5.08 -11.61
N ARG A 44 -4.07 5.04 -12.75
CA ARG A 44 -2.98 4.08 -12.99
C ARG A 44 -1.82 4.25 -12.01
N HIS A 45 -1.56 5.47 -11.52
CA HIS A 45 -0.54 5.70 -10.50
C HIS A 45 -0.97 5.15 -9.13
N ILE A 46 -2.24 5.33 -8.79
CA ILE A 46 -2.82 4.82 -7.54
C ILE A 46 -2.84 3.29 -7.56
N MET A 47 -3.25 2.69 -8.69
CA MET A 47 -3.23 1.25 -8.89
C MET A 47 -1.81 0.68 -8.71
N LEU A 48 -0.80 1.30 -9.33
CA LEU A 48 0.59 0.86 -9.20
C LEU A 48 1.06 0.86 -7.73
N VAL A 49 0.68 1.89 -6.97
CA VAL A 49 1.00 1.98 -5.53
C VAL A 49 0.29 0.87 -4.75
N ALA A 50 -1.01 0.66 -4.98
CA ALA A 50 -1.78 -0.38 -4.31
C ALA A 50 -1.26 -1.79 -4.62
N ASP A 51 -0.90 -2.06 -5.88
CA ASP A 51 -0.30 -3.32 -6.31
C ASP A 51 1.06 -3.54 -5.64
N GLY A 52 1.91 -2.50 -5.58
CA GLY A 52 3.19 -2.56 -4.88
C GLY A 52 3.06 -2.82 -3.38
N MET A 53 1.97 -2.38 -2.75
CA MET A 53 1.67 -2.64 -1.34
C MET A 53 1.11 -4.04 -1.07
N THR A 54 0.60 -4.76 -2.09
CA THR A 54 -0.18 -5.99 -1.91
C THR A 54 0.39 -7.22 -2.64
N VAL A 55 1.36 -7.04 -3.53
CA VAL A 55 1.96 -8.10 -4.37
C VAL A 55 2.49 -9.31 -3.59
N SER A 56 2.90 -9.12 -2.33
CA SER A 56 3.43 -10.20 -1.48
C SER A 56 2.35 -11.13 -0.89
N GLY A 57 1.07 -10.86 -1.13
CA GLY A 57 -0.06 -11.57 -0.53
C GLY A 57 -0.47 -11.04 0.85
N GLU A 58 0.30 -10.10 1.42
CA GLU A 58 0.01 -9.38 2.65
C GLU A 58 0.17 -7.88 2.43
N MET A 59 -0.59 -7.06 3.17
CA MET A 59 -0.47 -5.61 3.06
C MET A 59 0.84 -5.13 3.69
N ARG A 60 1.63 -4.43 2.88
CA ARG A 60 2.90 -3.83 3.30
C ARG A 60 2.88 -2.34 3.07
N GLY A 61 3.22 -1.58 4.10
CA GLY A 61 3.43 -0.14 3.99
C GLY A 61 4.63 0.20 3.11
N ILE A 62 4.58 1.37 2.47
CA ILE A 62 5.73 1.95 1.77
C ILE A 62 6.65 2.62 2.81
N THR A 63 7.29 1.79 3.61
CA THR A 63 8.20 2.20 4.67
C THR A 63 9.47 1.36 4.61
N ARG A 64 10.51 1.75 5.38
CA ARG A 64 11.76 0.98 5.50
C ARG A 64 11.58 -0.49 5.89
N TYR A 65 10.51 -0.82 6.61
CA TYR A 65 10.20 -2.18 7.08
C TYR A 65 9.20 -2.92 6.20
N GLY A 66 8.59 -2.24 5.23
CA GLY A 66 7.66 -2.84 4.28
C GLY A 66 8.31 -3.07 2.92
N VAL A 67 7.78 -2.45 1.87
CA VAL A 67 8.20 -2.69 0.47
C VAL A 67 9.70 -2.45 0.24
N VAL A 68 10.33 -1.54 1.01
CA VAL A 68 11.76 -1.23 0.87
C VAL A 68 12.66 -2.36 1.38
N SER A 69 12.21 -3.17 2.36
CA SER A 69 13.03 -4.27 2.89
C SER A 69 13.24 -5.39 1.88
N GLU A 70 12.33 -5.53 0.90
CA GLU A 70 12.38 -6.53 -0.17
C GLU A 70 13.32 -6.15 -1.33
N LYS A 71 13.85 -4.91 -1.36
CA LYS A 71 14.80 -4.53 -2.41
C LYS A 71 16.03 -5.43 -2.33
N SER A 72 16.31 -6.13 -3.43
CA SER A 72 17.42 -7.09 -3.54
C SER A 72 18.79 -6.43 -3.35
N SER A 73 18.93 -5.18 -3.78
CA SER A 73 20.19 -4.45 -3.76
C SER A 73 20.46 -3.82 -2.39
N VAL A 74 21.61 -4.16 -1.80
CA VAL A 74 22.14 -3.52 -0.58
C VAL A 74 22.28 -2.00 -0.78
N LEU A 75 22.72 -1.56 -1.95
CA LEU A 75 22.82 -0.12 -2.27
C LEU A 75 21.45 0.55 -2.36
N ALA A 76 20.45 -0.13 -2.92
CA ALA A 76 19.09 0.40 -3.03
C ALA A 76 18.34 0.43 -1.68
N ARG A 77 18.77 -0.38 -0.71
CA ARG A 77 18.31 -0.31 0.69
C ARG A 77 19.05 0.80 1.44
N ALA A 78 20.36 0.92 1.25
CA ALA A 78 21.18 1.96 1.90
C ALA A 78 20.78 3.39 1.47
N SER A 79 20.27 3.56 0.24
CA SER A 79 19.81 4.85 -0.27
C SER A 79 18.47 5.34 0.31
N PHE A 80 17.77 4.54 1.13
CA PHE A 80 16.46 4.90 1.67
C PHE A 80 16.41 4.75 3.21
N GLU A 81 16.12 5.86 3.91
CA GLU A 81 15.88 6.01 5.35
C GLU A 81 17.00 5.64 6.36
N THR A 82 17.84 4.62 6.17
CA THR A 82 19.01 4.38 7.07
C THR A 82 20.10 3.52 6.41
N PRO A 83 21.32 4.04 6.17
CA PRO A 83 22.40 3.27 5.53
C PRO A 83 23.12 2.26 6.45
N ILE A 84 22.82 2.22 7.75
CA ILE A 84 23.60 1.43 8.72
C ILE A 84 22.67 0.54 9.55
N LYS A 85 22.69 -0.76 9.27
CA LYS A 85 22.44 -1.81 10.26
C LYS A 85 23.29 -3.05 9.92
N HIS A 86 24.59 -2.83 9.78
CA HIS A 86 25.59 -3.91 9.73
C HIS A 86 26.70 -3.58 10.74
N LEU A 87 26.37 -3.77 12.01
CA LEU A 87 27.29 -4.15 13.09
C LEU A 87 26.56 -5.21 13.92
#